data_AF-A0A1F8QA37-F1
#
_entry.id   AF-A0A1F8QA37-F1
#
_cell.length_a   1.000
_cell.length_b   1.000
_cell.length_c   1.000
_cell.angle_alpha   90.00
_cell.angle_beta   90.00
_cell.angle_gamma   90.00
#
_symmetry.space_group_name_H-M   'P 1'
#
loop_
_entity.id
_entity.type
_entity.pdbx_description
1 polymer ?
#
loop_
_entity_poly.entity_id
_entity_poly.type
_entity_poly.pdbx_seq_one_letter_code
_entity_poly.pdbx_strand_id
1 'polypeptide(L)'
;MLVPADTHCNAELRTVSGNIRSSLPATTNRIGHGIKVTQIQGGGTAVRLKSVSGSLSIETEGVAASPVDFMVPQAPESPQPPAPPAPPAPPAPPAPPGAEPSAAPLSTAEILQRIERGEMTVDEAIKQMKGQP
;
A
#
# COMPACT_ATOMS: atom_id res chain seq x y z
N MET A 1 -4.73 -18.85 -8.63
CA MET A 1 -4.40 -20.18 -9.21
C MET A 1 -4.61 -21.20 -8.12
N LEU A 2 -5.32 -22.29 -8.40
CA LEU A 2 -5.56 -23.35 -7.44
C LEU A 2 -4.39 -24.35 -7.45
N VAL A 3 -3.93 -24.74 -6.26
CA VAL A 3 -2.88 -25.74 -6.07
C VAL A 3 -3.29 -26.74 -4.97
N PRO A 4 -2.85 -28.01 -5.02
CA PRO A 4 -2.99 -28.94 -3.92
C PRO A 4 -2.37 -28.43 -2.60
N ALA A 5 -2.83 -28.91 -1.45
CA ALA A 5 -2.36 -28.47 -0.13
C ALA A 5 -0.86 -28.72 0.12
N ASP A 6 -0.31 -29.80 -0.43
CA ASP A 6 1.10 -30.17 -0.30
C ASP A 6 1.97 -29.59 -1.43
N THR A 7 1.51 -28.53 -2.10
CA THR A 7 2.25 -27.96 -3.22
C THR A 7 3.43 -27.14 -2.74
N HIS A 8 4.60 -27.57 -3.16
CA HIS A 8 5.86 -26.86 -3.00
C HIS A 8 6.15 -26.02 -4.25
N CYS A 9 6.13 -24.70 -4.14
CA CYS A 9 6.38 -23.82 -5.28
C CYS A 9 7.10 -22.53 -4.91
N ASN A 10 7.74 -21.91 -5.91
CA ASN A 10 8.40 -20.63 -5.77
C ASN A 10 7.69 -19.62 -6.67
N ALA A 11 7.08 -18.61 -6.06
CA ALA A 11 6.31 -17.58 -6.72
C ALA A 11 7.17 -16.34 -6.98
N GLU A 12 7.38 -16.01 -8.26
CA GLU A 12 8.03 -14.77 -8.70
C GLU A 12 7.01 -13.87 -9.38
N LEU A 13 6.77 -12.70 -8.78
CA LEU A 13 5.94 -11.64 -9.36
C LEU A 13 6.82 -10.47 -9.79
N ARG A 14 6.80 -10.16 -11.09
CA ARG A 14 7.36 -8.91 -11.63
C ARG A 14 6.21 -8.01 -12.03
N THR A 15 6.03 -6.92 -11.31
CA THR A 15 4.97 -5.95 -11.55
C THR A 15 5.38 -4.58 -11.07
N VAL A 16 4.83 -3.54 -11.69
CA VAL A 16 4.99 -2.16 -11.20
C VAL A 16 4.14 -1.98 -9.94
N SER A 17 2.93 -2.54 -9.96
CA SER A 17 1.99 -2.50 -8.83
C SER A 17 1.26 -3.83 -8.67
N GLY A 18 1.31 -4.38 -7.46
CA GLY A 18 0.69 -5.67 -7.15
C GLY A 18 1.34 -6.38 -5.98
N ASN A 19 0.63 -7.36 -5.41
CA ASN A 19 1.06 -8.15 -4.26
C ASN A 19 0.94 -9.65 -4.56
N ILE A 20 1.66 -10.48 -3.79
CA ILE A 20 1.46 -11.93 -3.78
C ILE A 20 0.55 -12.27 -2.59
N ARG A 21 -0.38 -13.19 -2.80
CA ARG A 21 -1.25 -13.77 -1.79
C ARG A 21 -1.10 -15.28 -1.84
N SER A 22 -1.04 -15.94 -0.69
CA SER A 22 -0.93 -17.38 -0.57
C SER A 22 -1.85 -17.87 0.55
N SER A 23 -2.60 -18.94 0.32
CA SER A 23 -3.30 -19.68 1.39
C SER A 23 -2.39 -20.64 2.14
N LEU A 24 -1.21 -20.93 1.57
CA LEU A 24 -0.21 -21.84 2.11
C LEU A 24 0.90 -21.08 2.86
N PRO A 25 1.58 -21.72 3.84
CA PRO A 25 2.73 -21.15 4.52
C PRO A 25 3.78 -20.67 3.51
N ALA A 26 4.02 -19.37 3.54
CA ALA A 26 4.86 -18.69 2.58
C ALA A 26 6.00 -17.99 3.32
N THR A 27 7.23 -18.26 2.90
CA THR A 27 8.43 -17.58 3.38
C THR A 27 8.85 -16.56 2.33
N THR A 28 8.79 -15.28 2.70
CA THR A 28 9.27 -14.19 1.86
C THR A 28 10.79 -14.23 1.81
N ASN A 29 11.35 -14.34 0.60
CA ASN A 29 12.80 -14.50 0.44
C ASN A 29 13.44 -13.24 -0.19
N ARG A 30 12.72 -12.52 -1.07
CA ARG A 30 13.26 -11.30 -1.69
C ARG A 30 12.19 -10.30 -2.09
N ILE A 31 12.42 -9.04 -1.72
CA ILE A 31 11.65 -7.88 -2.19
C ILE A 31 12.64 -6.88 -2.78
N GLY A 32 12.48 -6.55 -4.07
CA GLY A 32 13.30 -5.59 -4.80
C GLY A 32 12.46 -4.67 -5.69
N HIS A 33 13.12 -3.73 -6.38
CA HIS A 33 12.48 -2.73 -7.24
C HIS A 33 11.66 -3.38 -8.38
N GLY A 34 10.35 -3.59 -8.15
CA GLY A 34 9.41 -4.23 -9.09
C GLY A 34 9.46 -5.77 -9.16
N ILE A 35 10.18 -6.44 -8.24
CA ILE A 35 10.28 -7.92 -8.20
C ILE A 35 10.00 -8.41 -6.77
N LYS A 36 9.03 -9.32 -6.63
CA LYS A 36 8.66 -9.99 -5.39
C LYS A 36 8.83 -11.49 -5.55
N VAL A 37 9.61 -12.12 -4.66
CA VAL A 37 9.88 -13.57 -4.68
C VAL A 37 9.52 -14.18 -3.33
N THR A 38 8.68 -15.21 -3.37
CA THR A 38 8.15 -15.90 -2.19
C THR A 38 8.21 -17.40 -2.40
N GLN A 39 8.72 -18.11 -1.40
CA GLN A 39 8.73 -19.57 -1.39
C GLN A 39 7.51 -20.08 -0.62
N ILE A 40 6.77 -21.00 -1.21
CA ILE A 40 5.61 -21.65 -0.59
C ILE A 40 6.03 -23.05 -0.15
N GLN A 41 5.77 -23.39 1.11
CA GLN A 41 6.09 -24.68 1.74
C GLN A 41 7.58 -25.08 1.60
N GLY A 42 8.52 -24.12 1.65
CA GLY A 42 9.95 -24.40 1.49
C GLY A 42 10.45 -24.37 0.04
N GLY A 43 9.60 -24.00 -0.93
CA GLY A 43 9.99 -23.81 -2.33
C GLY A 43 9.92 -25.07 -3.18
N GLY A 44 9.92 -24.91 -4.51
CA GLY A 44 9.77 -26.03 -5.46
C GLY A 44 9.60 -25.52 -6.88
N THR A 45 8.53 -25.94 -7.56
CA THR A 45 8.24 -25.53 -8.95
C THR A 45 8.16 -24.00 -9.08
N ALA A 46 8.89 -23.45 -10.05
CA ALA A 46 8.91 -22.01 -10.28
C ALA A 46 7.66 -21.53 -11.04
N VAL A 47 6.88 -20.65 -10.42
CA VAL A 47 5.72 -19.99 -11.01
C VAL A 47 6.05 -18.50 -11.15
N ARG A 48 6.07 -18.02 -12.39
CA ARG A 48 6.53 -16.66 -12.70
C ARG A 48 5.45 -15.88 -13.43
N LEU A 49 5.05 -14.76 -12.84
CA LEU A 49 4.12 -13.81 -13.43
C LEU A 49 4.85 -12.51 -13.75
N LYS A 50 4.85 -12.12 -15.03
CA LYS A 50 5.28 -10.79 -15.47
C LYS A 50 4.04 -10.03 -15.89
N SER A 51 3.74 -8.95 -15.19
CA SER A 51 2.66 -8.04 -15.53
C SER A 51 3.13 -6.61 -15.36
N VAL A 52 2.41 -5.66 -15.93
CA VAL A 52 2.61 -4.23 -15.60
C VAL A 52 1.84 -3.90 -14.32
N SER A 53 0.66 -4.48 -14.15
CA SER A 53 -0.19 -4.34 -12.97
C SER A 53 -0.93 -5.65 -12.67
N GLY A 54 -1.18 -5.92 -11.38
CA GLY A 54 -1.96 -7.08 -10.94
C GLY A 54 -1.32 -7.86 -9.81
N SER A 55 -2.14 -8.66 -9.12
CA SER A 55 -1.73 -9.46 -7.96
C SER A 55 -1.66 -10.94 -8.32
N LEU A 56 -0.74 -11.68 -7.69
CA LEU A 56 -0.62 -13.12 -7.83
C LEU A 56 -1.25 -13.80 -6.61
N SER A 57 -2.34 -14.54 -6.81
CA SER A 57 -3.00 -15.32 -5.75
C SER A 57 -2.76 -16.81 -5.96
N ILE A 58 -2.26 -17.47 -4.92
CA ILE A 58 -2.02 -18.92 -4.87
C ILE A 58 -2.92 -19.47 -3.78
N GLU A 59 -3.90 -20.26 -4.20
CA GLU A 59 -5.01 -20.71 -3.36
C GLU A 59 -5.02 -22.23 -3.32
N THR A 60 -5.45 -22.78 -2.21
CA THR A 60 -5.74 -24.19 -2.05
C THR A 60 -7.24 -24.39 -2.10
N GLU A 61 -7.67 -25.57 -2.55
CA GLU A 61 -9.10 -25.87 -2.65
C GLU A 61 -9.79 -25.66 -1.29
N GLY A 62 -10.76 -24.74 -1.25
CA GLY A 62 -11.50 -24.38 -0.03
C GLY A 62 -10.81 -23.40 0.93
N VAL A 63 -9.62 -22.88 0.63
CA VAL A 63 -8.92 -21.91 1.49
C VAL A 63 -8.52 -20.66 0.71
N ALA A 64 -9.05 -19.51 1.14
CA ALA A 64 -8.76 -18.22 0.52
C ALA A 64 -7.30 -17.79 0.76
N ALA A 65 -6.67 -17.21 -0.25
CA ALA A 65 -5.30 -16.70 -0.15
C ALA A 65 -5.22 -15.42 0.69
N SER A 66 -4.40 -15.44 1.74
CA SER A 66 -4.06 -14.26 2.52
C SER A 66 -2.86 -13.52 1.91
N PRO A 67 -2.74 -12.19 2.09
CA PRO A 67 -1.53 -11.48 1.71
C PRO A 67 -0.33 -12.12 2.39
N VAL A 68 0.69 -12.48 1.59
CA VAL A 68 1.93 -12.98 2.19
C VAL A 68 2.58 -11.80 2.91
N ASP A 69 3.07 -12.05 4.12
CA ASP A 69 3.71 -11.02 4.91
C ASP A 69 5.06 -10.66 4.25
N PHE A 70 4.97 -9.67 3.39
CA PHE A 70 6.12 -8.92 2.96
C PHE A 70 6.42 -7.99 4.11
N MET A 71 7.38 -8.39 4.94
CA MET A 71 7.91 -7.56 6.02
C MET A 71 8.49 -6.28 5.39
N VAL A 72 7.60 -5.32 5.13
CA VAL A 72 7.94 -3.93 4.96
C VAL A 72 8.47 -3.51 6.33
N PRO A 73 9.66 -2.91 6.42
CA PRO A 73 10.01 -2.18 7.63
C PRO A 73 8.87 -1.17 7.85
N GLN A 74 8.02 -1.40 8.86
CA GLN A 74 7.21 -0.31 9.35
C GLN A 74 8.23 0.75 9.80
N ALA A 75 8.17 1.93 9.17
CA ALA A 75 8.90 3.06 9.68
C ALA A 75 8.58 3.17 11.18
N PRO A 76 9.56 3.25 12.09
CA PRO A 76 9.29 3.42 13.50
C PRO A 76 8.41 4.67 13.65
N GLU A 77 7.22 4.50 14.23
CA GLU A 77 6.38 5.63 14.63
C GLU A 77 7.24 6.54 15.51
N SER A 78 7.45 7.78 15.05
CA SER A 78 8.24 8.78 15.77
C SER A 78 7.73 8.91 17.21
N PRO A 79 8.60 9.03 18.23
CA PRO A 79 8.17 9.24 19.61
C PRO A 79 7.36 10.54 19.68
N GLN A 80 6.06 10.42 19.95
CA GLN A 80 5.19 11.58 20.08
C GLN A 80 5.58 12.32 21.37
N PRO A 81 5.88 13.64 21.33
CA PRO A 81 6.25 14.39 22.51
C PRO A 81 5.12 14.39 23.56
N PRO A 82 5.43 14.43 24.87
CA PRO A 82 4.41 14.41 25.90
C PRO A 82 3.46 15.61 25.74
N ALA A 83 2.16 15.33 25.78
CA ALA A 83 1.13 16.34 25.58
C ALA A 83 1.17 17.40 26.70
N PRO A 84 1.01 18.70 26.38
CA PRO A 84 0.88 19.74 27.40
C PRO A 84 -0.42 19.56 28.21
N PRO A 85 -0.47 20.00 29.48
CA PRO A 85 -1.67 19.87 30.30
C PRO A 85 -2.84 20.62 29.67
N ALA A 86 -4.00 19.97 29.63
CA ALA A 86 -5.19 20.49 28.95
C ALA A 86 -5.75 21.74 29.66
N PRO A 87 -6.10 22.82 28.93
CA PRO A 87 -6.85 23.93 29.50
C PRO A 87 -8.29 23.50 29.84
N PRO A 88 -8.95 24.15 30.82
CA PRO A 88 -10.31 23.79 31.23
C PRO A 88 -11.28 23.94 30.05
N ALA A 89 -12.14 22.93 29.87
CA ALA A 89 -13.03 22.84 28.72
C ALA A 89 -14.08 23.97 28.71
N PRO A 90 -14.19 24.76 27.63
CA PRO A 90 -15.34 25.63 27.42
C PRO A 90 -16.59 24.79 27.09
N PRO A 91 -17.81 25.29 27.41
CA PRO A 91 -19.05 24.57 27.14
C PRO A 91 -19.22 24.31 25.64
N ALA A 92 -19.61 23.07 25.30
CA ALA A 92 -19.73 22.60 23.93
C ALA A 92 -20.79 23.39 23.14
N PRO A 93 -20.41 24.05 22.02
CA PRO A 93 -21.38 24.53 21.04
C PRO A 93 -21.94 23.35 20.23
N PRO A 94 -23.23 23.41 19.82
CA PRO A 94 -23.83 22.37 18.99
C PRO A 94 -23.08 22.26 17.64
N ALA A 95 -22.77 21.03 17.24
CA ALA A 95 -21.98 20.72 16.06
C ALA A 95 -22.64 21.17 14.75
N PRO A 96 -22.00 22.05 13.95
CA PRO A 96 -22.21 22.10 12.51
C PRO A 96 -21.27 21.06 11.83
N PRO A 97 -21.78 20.14 11.01
CA PRO A 97 -20.94 19.25 10.20
C PRO A 97 -20.30 20.06 9.07
N GLY A 98 -19.17 20.68 9.37
CA GLY A 98 -18.39 21.51 8.44
C GLY A 98 -16.94 21.57 8.89
N ALA A 99 -16.24 20.43 8.84
CA ALA A 99 -14.81 20.39 9.05
C ALA A 99 -14.11 20.77 7.73
N GLU A 100 -13.58 21.98 7.65
CA GLU A 100 -12.57 22.36 6.66
C GLU A 100 -11.24 22.62 7.37
N PRO A 101 -10.21 21.78 7.20
CA PRO A 101 -8.85 22.06 7.67
C PRO A 101 -8.04 22.89 6.67
N SER A 102 -7.37 23.91 7.19
CA SER A 102 -6.57 24.89 6.44
C SER A 102 -5.11 24.42 6.22
N ALA A 103 -4.68 24.48 4.96
CA ALA A 103 -3.33 24.74 4.42
C ALA A 103 -2.15 23.82 4.82
N ALA A 104 -2.16 22.58 4.30
CA ALA A 104 -0.95 21.81 3.98
C ALA A 104 -0.43 22.20 2.57
N PRO A 105 0.85 21.97 2.20
CA PRO A 105 1.22 21.99 0.79
C PRO A 105 0.27 21.05 0.06
N LEU A 106 -0.35 21.55 -1.03
CA LEU A 106 -1.40 20.85 -1.77
C LEU A 106 -1.00 19.40 -1.96
N SER A 107 -1.70 18.51 -1.27
CA SER A 107 -1.41 17.08 -1.38
C SER A 107 -1.63 16.66 -2.83
N THR A 108 -0.91 15.65 -3.32
CA THR A 108 -1.08 15.16 -4.68
C THR A 108 -2.56 14.89 -5.01
N ALA A 109 -3.33 14.43 -4.03
CA ALA A 109 -4.78 14.25 -4.14
C ALA A 109 -5.54 15.56 -4.42
N GLU A 110 -5.19 16.66 -3.75
CA GLU A 110 -5.81 17.97 -3.96
C GLU A 110 -5.45 18.57 -5.33
N ILE A 111 -4.21 18.37 -5.77
CA ILE A 111 -3.77 18.79 -7.11
C ILE A 111 -4.64 18.13 -8.19
N LEU A 112 -4.86 16.81 -8.09
CA LEU A 112 -5.70 16.06 -9.04
C LEU A 112 -7.17 16.50 -8.98
N GLN A 113 -7.69 16.77 -7.79
CA GLN A 113 -9.06 17.23 -7.61
C GLN A 113 -9.30 18.61 -8.24
N ARG A 114 -8.29 19.48 -8.24
CA ARG A 114 -8.35 20.79 -8.93
C ARG A 114 -8.27 20.67 -10.44
N ILE A 115 -7.55 19.69 -10.98
CA ILE A 115 -7.57 19.38 -12.42
C ILE A 115 -8.95 18.87 -12.83
N GLU A 116 -9.54 17.97 -12.05
CA GLU A 116 -10.88 17.42 -12.31
C GLU A 116 -11.95 18.51 -12.35
N ARG A 117 -11.86 19.50 -11.45
CA ARG A 117 -12.75 20.66 -11.42
C ARG A 117 -12.43 21.73 -12.47
N GLY A 118 -11.34 21.58 -13.25
CA GLY A 118 -10.90 22.56 -14.24
C GLY A 118 -10.29 23.84 -13.63
N GLU A 119 -10.01 23.83 -12.33
CA GLU A 119 -9.43 24.96 -11.58
C GLU A 119 -7.89 25.02 -11.72
N MET A 120 -7.28 23.96 -12.26
CA MET A 120 -5.84 23.86 -12.48
C MET A 120 -5.55 23.08 -13.78
N THR A 121 -4.63 23.57 -14.60
CA THR A 121 -4.16 22.84 -15.77
C THR A 121 -3.13 21.79 -15.38
N VAL A 122 -3.04 20.75 -16.21
CA VAL A 122 -2.10 19.64 -16.01
C VAL A 122 -0.64 20.13 -15.96
N ASP A 123 -0.29 21.18 -16.71
CA ASP A 123 1.06 21.78 -16.68
C ASP A 123 1.42 22.41 -15.31
N GLU A 124 0.46 23.13 -14.73
CA GLU A 124 0.62 23.75 -13.40
C GLU A 124 0.71 22.70 -12.28
N ALA A 125 -0.05 21.62 -12.41
CA ALA A 125 0.05 20.48 -11.50
C ALA A 125 1.42 19.80 -11.52
N ILE A 126 2.03 19.64 -12.70
CA ILE A 126 3.36 19.02 -12.83
C ILE A 126 4.44 19.88 -12.15
N LYS A 127 4.37 21.21 -12.24
CA LYS A 127 5.30 22.12 -11.55
C LYS A 127 5.20 22.00 -10.03
N GLN A 128 3.97 21.90 -9.51
CA GLN A 128 3.70 21.70 -8.07
C GLN A 128 4.21 20.33 -7.57
N MET A 129 4.03 19.26 -8.35
CA MET A 129 4.50 17.91 -7.99
C MET A 129 6.02 17.73 -8.11
N LYS A 130 6.68 18.47 -8.99
CA LYS A 130 8.14 18.42 -9.22
C LYS A 130 8.92 19.42 -8.37
N GLY A 131 8.32 19.97 -7.31
CA GLY A 131 8.99 20.93 -6.42
C GLY A 131 10.19 20.33 -5.67
N GLN A 132 11.33 20.22 -6.35
CA GLN A 132 12.59 20.78 -5.84
C GLN A 132 13.68 20.89 -6.93
N PRO A 133 14.45 22.00 -6.97
CA PRO A 133 15.91 21.88 -6.93
C PRO A 133 16.40 21.25 -5.62
#